data_AF-A0A352D7M3-F1
#
_entry.id   AF-A0A352D7M3-F1
#
_cell.length_a   1.000
_cell.length_b   1.000
_cell.length_c   1.000
_cell.angle_alpha   90.00
_cell.angle_beta   90.00
_cell.angle_gamma   90.00
#
_symmetry.space_group_name_H-M   'P 1'
#
loop_
_entity.id
_entity.type
_entity.pdbx_description
1 polymer ?
#
loop_
_entity_poly.entity_id
_entity_poly.type
_entity_poly.pdbx_seq_one_letter_code
_entity_poly.pdbx_strand_id
1 'polypeptide(L)'
;MVSKEVIGSEAGEFGKFLAITRLFKTAFNRLPIFLPSLLLLAGCGNYYSVKIPYYLPENRNIIETRKALSALYIAVKAPPLPEESALGGVLGNPGSARRPELDTYNFARKVAQVFSRPGISVKACRVFRTEEDTDPYMRYFSPSGLLALEISDLSVSAKKEVRSSVYYDKNKQKQTIKTAVWVYSASIRADVRLLLAADMRTLDKISETFSYVEDRSDGNKNAAEWYEENEARLVGAATARLSDRYIGKQTLRMRPLFRKKDDPESSRAADLARRGGWGEAEVVWTRRLKNKEDWRDMMDLGVSAEVRKDYPAARDYYVRAREASSGDKEARPVRWDEILGDLEVMLSTGSAAQSAGDDWFAPALAVLPFADETTSIDGPPMLRTLIHAALTAAGYRVQALEDTDRILLSHGLSQGGQLGAADRAEICKWLGVERLFYGDISEFSEVTAGIYNRRMIKGQTMLWDLKAGDFIWGLNPSVIRVSTARSFLGGMFSQLAKGLIERIKNKPLAYESSLFAARAAEALPNKIK
;
A
#
# COMPACT_ATOMS: atom_id res chain seq x y z
N MET A 1 26.10 -4.86 -66.99
CA MET A 1 24.64 -4.61 -67.08
C MET A 1 24.23 -4.02 -65.75
N VAL A 2 24.10 -2.70 -65.65
CA VAL A 2 22.84 -1.94 -65.88
C VAL A 2 21.76 -2.36 -64.87
N SER A 3 21.17 -1.55 -63.99
CA SER A 3 21.40 -0.21 -63.38
C SER A 3 20.02 0.23 -62.81
N LYS A 4 20.00 1.28 -61.96
CA LYS A 4 18.82 1.98 -61.38
C LYS A 4 18.20 1.28 -60.16
N GLU A 5 18.15 1.83 -58.95
CA GLU A 5 18.30 3.21 -58.42
C GLU A 5 17.05 4.12 -58.57
N VAL A 6 16.30 4.25 -57.45
CA VAL A 6 15.35 5.29 -57.00
C VAL A 6 15.21 5.05 -55.47
N ILE A 7 15.43 5.93 -54.48
CA ILE A 7 15.64 7.39 -54.31
C ILE A 7 14.36 8.25 -54.23
N GLY A 8 14.05 8.74 -53.01
CA GLY A 8 12.99 9.70 -52.67
C GLY A 8 12.16 9.24 -51.45
N SER A 9 12.26 9.71 -50.20
CA SER A 9 12.64 10.98 -49.54
C SER A 9 11.47 11.91 -49.16
N GLU A 10 11.43 12.22 -47.85
CA GLU A 10 10.89 13.43 -47.19
C GLU A 10 9.40 13.60 -46.77
N ALA A 11 9.32 14.17 -45.56
CA ALA A 11 8.35 15.14 -45.01
C ALA A 11 6.88 14.72 -44.77
N GLY A 12 6.47 14.83 -43.49
CA GLY A 12 5.10 14.60 -43.03
C GLY A 12 4.89 15.01 -41.56
N GLU A 13 5.45 16.14 -41.15
CA GLU A 13 5.27 16.68 -39.79
C GLU A 13 3.84 17.20 -39.60
N PHE A 14 3.07 16.65 -38.65
CA PHE A 14 1.86 17.32 -38.12
C PHE A 14 1.52 16.86 -36.70
N GLY A 15 1.75 17.73 -35.72
CA GLY A 15 1.54 17.43 -34.31
C GLY A 15 0.08 17.53 -33.83
N LYS A 16 -0.24 16.77 -32.77
CA LYS A 16 -1.37 17.00 -31.85
C LYS A 16 -0.87 16.78 -30.42
N PHE A 17 -0.49 17.84 -29.72
CA PHE A 17 -1.33 18.67 -28.82
C PHE A 17 -1.52 18.09 -27.41
N LEU A 18 -0.85 18.71 -26.43
CA LEU A 18 -1.19 18.63 -25.01
C LEU A 18 -2.57 19.23 -24.77
N ALA A 19 -3.39 18.62 -23.88
CA ALA A 19 -4.56 19.30 -23.30
C ALA A 19 -5.13 18.69 -21.99
N ILE A 20 -4.32 18.33 -20.98
CA ILE A 20 -4.86 18.10 -19.61
C ILE A 20 -3.98 18.76 -18.53
N THR A 21 -4.26 20.03 -18.23
CA THR A 21 -4.02 20.66 -16.91
C THR A 21 -4.63 22.07 -16.91
N ARG A 22 -5.91 22.20 -16.50
CA ARG A 22 -6.54 23.48 -16.10
C ARG A 22 -7.92 23.22 -15.50
N LEU A 23 -8.00 23.15 -14.16
CA LEU A 23 -9.25 23.40 -13.41
C LEU A 23 -8.97 23.66 -11.91
N PHE A 24 -8.15 24.67 -11.64
CA PHE A 24 -8.07 25.35 -10.33
C PHE A 24 -7.60 26.80 -10.57
N LYS A 25 -8.50 27.69 -11.02
CA LYS A 25 -8.16 29.12 -11.18
C LYS A 25 -9.36 30.08 -11.19
N THR A 26 -10.06 30.18 -10.06
CA THR A 26 -11.11 31.19 -9.83
C THR A 26 -11.16 31.66 -8.36
N ALA A 27 -10.12 32.35 -7.88
CA ALA A 27 -10.18 33.16 -6.64
C ALA A 27 -8.97 34.10 -6.41
N PHE A 28 -8.33 34.69 -7.42
CA PHE A 28 -7.29 35.73 -7.20
C PHE A 28 -7.13 36.61 -8.43
N ASN A 29 -7.81 37.77 -8.46
CA ASN A 29 -7.59 38.75 -9.54
C ASN A 29 -8.04 40.20 -9.23
N ARG A 30 -7.65 40.75 -8.06
CA ARG A 30 -7.55 42.20 -7.80
C ARG A 30 -6.49 42.48 -6.71
N LEU A 31 -5.21 42.50 -7.10
CA LEU A 31 -4.14 43.19 -6.34
C LEU A 31 -3.39 44.11 -7.32
N PRO A 32 -3.04 45.35 -6.93
CA PRO A 32 -2.36 46.29 -7.81
C PRO A 32 -0.91 45.88 -8.07
N ILE A 33 -0.43 46.18 -9.28
CA ILE A 33 0.93 45.90 -9.73
C ILE A 33 1.86 46.94 -9.08
N PHE A 34 2.54 46.55 -8.00
CA PHE A 34 3.68 47.27 -7.42
C PHE A 34 4.79 46.26 -7.07
N LEU A 35 6.04 46.70 -7.25
CA LEU A 35 7.32 45.98 -7.07
C LEU A 35 7.70 44.92 -8.14
N PRO A 36 8.69 45.30 -8.99
CA PRO A 36 9.74 44.40 -9.47
C PRO A 36 11.14 44.77 -8.91
N SER A 37 11.22 45.63 -7.88
CA SER A 37 12.49 46.24 -7.42
C SER A 37 13.24 45.46 -6.33
N LEU A 38 12.71 44.34 -5.83
CA LEU A 38 13.26 43.65 -4.64
C LEU A 38 14.27 42.52 -4.96
N LEU A 39 14.54 42.26 -6.25
CA LEU A 39 15.48 41.22 -6.70
C LEU A 39 16.95 41.69 -6.81
N LEU A 40 17.22 42.99 -6.68
CA LEU A 40 18.58 43.56 -6.73
C LEU A 40 19.27 43.63 -5.35
N LEU A 41 18.61 43.15 -4.29
CA LEU A 41 19.23 42.92 -2.97
C LEU A 41 19.68 41.45 -2.79
N ALA A 42 20.11 40.80 -3.89
CA ALA A 42 20.93 39.60 -3.84
C ALA A 42 22.35 39.95 -3.36
N GLY A 43 22.44 40.39 -2.09
CA GLY A 43 23.68 40.83 -1.48
C GLY A 43 24.72 39.72 -1.39
N CYS A 44 25.97 40.11 -1.22
CA CYS A 44 27.17 39.26 -1.18
C CYS A 44 27.19 38.31 0.04
N GLY A 45 26.25 37.37 0.10
CA GLY A 45 26.25 36.29 1.07
C GLY A 45 27.44 35.37 0.81
N ASN A 46 28.26 35.16 1.85
CA ASN A 46 29.38 34.22 1.87
C ASN A 46 28.92 32.74 1.88
N TYR A 47 27.78 32.43 1.25
CA TYR A 47 27.21 31.09 1.19
C TYR A 47 26.36 30.91 -0.06
N TYR A 48 26.14 29.66 -0.46
CA TYR A 48 25.08 29.25 -1.38
C TYR A 48 24.32 28.09 -0.74
N SER A 49 23.20 27.66 -1.32
CA SER A 49 22.39 26.60 -0.74
C SER A 49 22.35 25.33 -1.58
N VAL A 50 22.45 24.20 -0.91
CA VAL A 50 22.23 22.86 -1.47
C VAL A 50 20.82 22.37 -1.11
N LYS A 51 20.19 21.67 -2.04
CA LYS A 51 18.88 21.03 -1.87
C LYS A 51 19.07 19.61 -1.38
N ILE A 52 18.66 19.33 -0.15
CA ILE A 52 18.64 17.97 0.42
C ILE A 52 17.21 17.45 0.47
N PRO A 53 16.91 16.25 -0.09
CA PRO A 53 15.57 15.70 -0.09
C PRO A 53 15.23 15.02 1.23
N TYR A 54 14.18 15.50 1.88
CA TYR A 54 13.57 14.90 3.06
C TYR A 54 12.20 14.31 2.72
N TYR A 55 11.83 13.21 3.37
CA TYR A 55 10.45 12.72 3.39
C TYR A 55 9.87 13.05 4.76
N LEU A 56 8.97 14.03 4.79
CA LEU A 56 8.36 14.56 6.01
C LEU A 56 6.84 14.32 5.97
N PRO A 57 6.26 13.61 6.94
CA PRO A 57 4.82 13.45 7.10
C PRO A 57 4.10 14.82 7.18
N GLU A 58 2.84 14.86 6.75
CA GLU A 58 2.00 16.08 6.84
C GLU A 58 1.39 16.30 8.23
N ASN A 59 1.62 15.38 9.18
CA ASN A 59 1.06 15.45 10.52
C ASN A 59 1.96 16.22 11.51
N ARG A 60 1.42 16.56 12.69
CA ARG A 60 2.14 17.36 13.70
C ARG A 60 3.11 16.54 14.56
N ASN A 61 2.84 15.24 14.72
CA ASN A 61 3.57 14.34 15.63
C ASN A 61 4.58 13.51 14.83
N ILE A 62 5.49 14.18 14.11
CA ILE A 62 6.33 13.54 13.09
C ILE A 62 7.27 12.49 13.71
N ILE A 63 7.86 12.79 14.87
CA ILE A 63 8.80 11.92 15.59
C ILE A 63 8.08 10.65 16.06
N GLU A 64 6.93 10.79 16.73
CA GLU A 64 6.11 9.68 17.20
C GLU A 64 5.56 8.85 16.03
N THR A 65 5.16 9.52 14.94
CA THR A 65 4.73 8.87 13.70
C THR A 65 5.82 7.97 13.16
N ARG A 66 7.06 8.45 13.03
CA ARG A 66 8.16 7.61 12.51
C ARG A 66 8.57 6.50 13.45
N LYS A 67 8.48 6.71 14.78
CA LYS A 67 8.60 5.63 15.77
C LYS A 67 7.52 4.56 15.56
N ALA A 68 6.25 4.95 15.42
CA ALA A 68 5.13 4.04 15.18
C ALA A 68 5.24 3.30 13.82
N LEU A 69 5.80 3.94 12.80
CA LEU A 69 6.03 3.33 11.49
C LEU A 69 7.23 2.37 11.43
N SER A 70 8.19 2.46 12.37
CA SER A 70 9.41 1.63 12.34
C SER A 70 9.14 0.11 12.33
N ALA A 71 8.09 -0.34 13.03
CA ALA A 71 7.56 -1.70 13.04
C ALA A 71 6.01 -1.66 13.03
N LEU A 72 5.42 -1.52 11.84
CA LEU A 72 3.99 -1.28 11.64
C LEU A 72 3.18 -2.58 11.55
N TYR A 73 2.06 -2.65 12.27
CA TYR A 73 0.96 -3.58 11.98
C TYR A 73 -0.15 -2.83 11.21
N ILE A 74 -0.74 -3.46 10.18
CA ILE A 74 -1.80 -2.84 9.37
C ILE A 74 -3.09 -3.65 9.51
N ALA A 75 -4.13 -3.01 10.01
CA ALA A 75 -5.45 -3.59 10.23
C ALA A 75 -6.46 -2.93 9.27
N VAL A 76 -7.17 -3.73 8.46
CA VAL A 76 -8.24 -3.24 7.59
C VAL A 76 -9.58 -3.83 8.04
N LYS A 77 -10.38 -3.02 8.72
CA LYS A 77 -11.79 -3.33 9.05
C LYS A 77 -12.63 -3.01 7.82
N ALA A 78 -13.03 -4.05 7.11
CA ALA A 78 -13.91 -3.97 5.96
C ALA A 78 -15.38 -4.15 6.40
N PRO A 79 -16.37 -3.62 5.65
CA PRO A 79 -17.77 -3.82 6.01
C PRO A 79 -18.09 -5.31 6.07
N PRO A 80 -19.04 -5.73 6.93
CA PRO A 80 -19.56 -7.08 6.88
C PRO A 80 -20.02 -7.35 5.45
N LEU A 81 -19.68 -8.53 4.93
CA LEU A 81 -20.28 -8.95 3.67
C LEU A 81 -21.79 -8.99 3.90
N PRO A 82 -22.61 -8.44 2.98
CA PRO A 82 -24.04 -8.56 3.14
C PRO A 82 -24.37 -10.04 3.26
N GLU A 83 -24.94 -10.43 4.39
CA GLU A 83 -25.64 -11.70 4.44
C GLU A 83 -26.72 -11.61 3.37
N GLU A 84 -26.54 -12.35 2.27
CA GLU A 84 -27.60 -12.60 1.31
C GLU A 84 -28.66 -13.42 2.04
N SER A 85 -29.47 -12.71 2.85
CA SER A 85 -30.60 -13.23 3.59
C SER A 85 -31.38 -14.09 2.63
N ALA A 86 -31.43 -15.40 2.90
CA ALA A 86 -31.76 -16.42 1.90
C ALA A 86 -33.17 -16.31 1.28
N LEU A 87 -33.97 -15.34 1.76
CA LEU A 87 -35.32 -15.01 1.34
C LEU A 87 -35.44 -13.56 0.79
N GLY A 88 -34.51 -12.66 1.08
CA GLY A 88 -34.59 -11.24 0.68
C GLY A 88 -34.40 -11.01 -0.83
N GLY A 89 -33.61 -11.85 -1.49
CA GLY A 89 -33.45 -11.85 -2.96
C GLY A 89 -34.54 -12.62 -3.72
N VAL A 90 -35.40 -13.37 -3.02
CA VAL A 90 -36.42 -14.23 -3.64
C VAL A 90 -37.61 -13.40 -4.18
N LEU A 91 -37.85 -12.22 -3.60
CA LEU A 91 -38.94 -11.31 -3.99
C LEU A 91 -38.43 -10.09 -4.78
N GLY A 92 -37.83 -10.38 -5.94
CA GLY A 92 -38.21 -9.68 -7.17
C GLY A 92 -37.70 -8.26 -7.40
N ASN A 93 -36.38 -8.10 -7.63
CA ASN A 93 -35.95 -7.06 -8.57
C ASN A 93 -34.83 -7.56 -9.51
N PRO A 94 -35.17 -8.12 -10.69
CA PRO A 94 -34.20 -8.57 -11.70
C PRO A 94 -33.24 -7.46 -12.22
N GLY A 95 -33.52 -6.19 -11.89
CA GLY A 95 -32.69 -5.03 -12.22
C GLY A 95 -31.67 -4.62 -11.16
N SER A 96 -31.57 -5.29 -10.00
CA SER A 96 -30.53 -4.98 -9.01
C SER A 96 -29.17 -5.52 -9.48
N ALA A 97 -28.54 -4.81 -10.42
CA ALA A 97 -27.17 -5.07 -10.85
C ALA A 97 -26.26 -5.15 -9.62
N ARG A 98 -25.46 -6.22 -9.55
CA ARG A 98 -24.60 -6.51 -8.39
C ARG A 98 -23.75 -5.28 -8.05
N ARG A 99 -23.76 -4.87 -6.79
CA ARG A 99 -22.85 -3.83 -6.31
C ARG A 99 -21.42 -4.34 -6.48
N PRO A 100 -20.52 -3.62 -7.18
CA PRO A 100 -19.12 -3.99 -7.20
C PRO A 100 -18.56 -3.99 -5.78
N GLU A 101 -17.68 -4.95 -5.49
CA GLU A 101 -16.97 -5.10 -4.23
C GLU A 101 -15.51 -4.67 -4.42
N LEU A 102 -14.89 -4.08 -3.40
CA LEU A 102 -13.46 -3.85 -3.36
C LEU A 102 -12.73 -5.16 -3.00
N ASP A 103 -11.66 -5.50 -3.73
CA ASP A 103 -10.67 -6.51 -3.34
C ASP A 103 -9.89 -5.99 -2.12
N THR A 104 -10.46 -6.25 -0.94
CA THR A 104 -9.96 -5.79 0.37
C THR A 104 -8.57 -6.30 0.66
N TYR A 105 -8.27 -7.54 0.27
CA TYR A 105 -6.96 -8.14 0.40
C TYR A 105 -5.91 -7.41 -0.46
N ASN A 106 -6.22 -7.15 -1.75
CA ASN A 106 -5.32 -6.40 -2.62
C ASN A 106 -5.14 -4.96 -2.17
N PHE A 107 -6.20 -4.31 -1.68
CA PHE A 107 -6.13 -2.98 -1.06
C PHE A 107 -5.19 -2.99 0.15
N ALA A 108 -5.41 -3.88 1.13
CA ALA A 108 -4.58 -4.01 2.32
C ALA A 108 -3.10 -4.28 1.97
N ARG A 109 -2.86 -5.22 1.05
CA ARG A 109 -1.52 -5.54 0.54
C ARG A 109 -0.88 -4.36 -0.19
N LYS A 110 -1.63 -3.55 -0.94
CA LYS A 110 -1.10 -2.37 -1.64
C LYS A 110 -0.77 -1.23 -0.68
N VAL A 111 -1.59 -1.01 0.36
CA VAL A 111 -1.22 -0.13 1.48
C VAL A 111 0.09 -0.63 2.09
N ALA A 112 0.15 -1.90 2.47
CA ALA A 112 1.31 -2.48 3.12
C ALA A 112 2.61 -2.42 2.27
N GLN A 113 2.52 -2.71 0.96
CA GLN A 113 3.64 -2.54 0.02
C GLN A 113 4.16 -1.10 -0.06
N VAL A 114 3.27 -0.10 0.01
CA VAL A 114 3.66 1.32 -0.01
C VAL A 114 4.39 1.71 1.27
N PHE A 115 4.04 1.09 2.40
CA PHE A 115 4.69 1.30 3.70
C PHE A 115 5.97 0.47 3.87
N SER A 116 6.19 -0.64 3.16
CA SER A 116 7.47 -1.38 3.19
C SER A 116 8.60 -0.61 2.48
N ARG A 117 9.29 0.27 3.21
CA ARG A 117 10.37 1.15 2.71
C ARG A 117 11.54 1.24 3.71
N PRO A 118 12.74 1.68 3.33
CA PRO A 118 13.84 1.88 4.28
C PRO A 118 13.42 2.79 5.46
N GLY A 119 13.51 2.26 6.68
CA GLY A 119 13.06 2.91 7.92
C GLY A 119 11.60 2.67 8.32
N ILE A 120 10.82 1.89 7.55
CA ILE A 120 9.43 1.50 7.84
C ILE A 120 9.29 0.00 7.54
N SER A 121 9.10 -0.83 8.57
CA SER A 121 8.93 -2.28 8.43
C SER A 121 7.48 -2.67 8.72
N VAL A 122 6.73 -3.13 7.72
CA VAL A 122 5.42 -3.74 7.97
C VAL A 122 5.62 -5.17 8.46
N LYS A 123 5.24 -5.44 9.71
CA LYS A 123 5.36 -6.76 10.35
C LYS A 123 4.29 -7.74 9.84
N ALA A 124 3.06 -7.26 9.69
CA ALA A 124 1.95 -7.97 9.04
C ALA A 124 0.84 -7.01 8.61
N CYS A 125 -0.02 -7.46 7.70
CA CYS A 125 -1.33 -6.86 7.45
C CYS A 125 -2.45 -7.89 7.61
N ARG A 126 -3.63 -7.47 8.06
CA ARG A 126 -4.83 -8.33 8.18
C ARG A 126 -6.07 -7.58 7.72
N VAL A 127 -6.99 -8.29 7.05
CA VAL A 127 -8.34 -7.82 6.77
C VAL A 127 -9.28 -8.52 7.74
N PHE A 128 -10.24 -7.80 8.33
CA PHE A 128 -11.31 -8.43 9.10
C PHE A 128 -12.64 -7.71 8.89
N ARG A 129 -13.72 -8.41 9.22
CA ARG A 129 -15.12 -7.98 9.02
C ARG A 129 -15.97 -8.20 10.28
N THR A 130 -15.32 -8.50 11.40
CA THR A 130 -15.93 -8.62 12.72
C THR A 130 -16.22 -7.24 13.31
N GLU A 131 -17.21 -7.14 14.20
CA GLU A 131 -17.52 -5.89 14.91
C GLU A 131 -16.41 -5.49 15.90
N GLU A 132 -15.50 -6.41 16.24
CA GLU A 132 -14.34 -6.20 17.11
C GLU A 132 -13.57 -4.91 16.77
N ASP A 133 -13.24 -4.12 17.79
CA ASP A 133 -12.51 -2.85 17.64
C ASP A 133 -10.98 -3.01 17.73
N THR A 134 -10.51 -4.17 18.17
CA THR A 134 -9.08 -4.47 18.38
C THR A 134 -8.70 -5.76 17.69
N ASP A 135 -7.61 -5.73 16.92
CA ASP A 135 -7.07 -6.93 16.29
C ASP A 135 -6.37 -7.84 17.33
N PRO A 136 -6.88 -9.05 17.61
CA PRO A 136 -6.31 -9.91 18.65
C PRO A 136 -4.93 -10.48 18.27
N TYR A 137 -4.52 -10.42 16.99
CA TYR A 137 -3.22 -10.91 16.54
C TYR A 137 -2.10 -9.89 16.68
N MET A 138 -2.41 -8.60 16.85
CA MET A 138 -1.42 -7.53 16.97
C MET A 138 -0.34 -7.84 18.03
N ARG A 139 -0.74 -8.47 19.16
CA ARG A 139 0.14 -8.84 20.27
C ARG A 139 1.30 -9.75 19.88
N TYR A 140 1.14 -10.61 18.86
CA TYR A 140 2.17 -11.55 18.43
C TYR A 140 3.31 -10.89 17.63
N PHE A 141 3.11 -9.67 17.12
CA PHE A 141 4.10 -8.98 16.28
C PHE A 141 4.96 -7.98 17.05
N SER A 142 4.55 -7.63 18.28
CA SER A 142 5.13 -6.53 19.07
C SER A 142 5.43 -5.28 18.22
N PRO A 143 4.44 -4.75 17.47
CA PRO A 143 4.65 -3.60 16.60
C PRO A 143 4.98 -2.36 17.43
N SER A 144 5.62 -1.37 16.82
CA SER A 144 5.75 -0.03 17.40
C SER A 144 4.50 0.82 17.13
N GLY A 145 3.72 0.50 16.10
CA GLY A 145 2.49 1.20 15.76
C GLY A 145 1.47 0.35 15.02
N LEU A 146 0.23 0.81 15.05
CA LEU A 146 -0.91 0.21 14.37
C LEU A 146 -1.53 1.25 13.42
N LEU A 147 -1.56 0.93 12.12
CA LEU A 147 -2.37 1.66 11.14
C LEU A 147 -3.70 0.91 10.96
N ALA A 148 -4.76 1.44 11.55
CA ALA A 148 -6.12 0.90 11.42
C ALA A 148 -6.87 1.70 10.33
N LEU A 149 -7.42 0.98 9.34
CA LEU A 149 -8.25 1.52 8.27
C LEU A 149 -9.63 0.89 8.38
N GLU A 150 -10.63 1.70 8.66
CA GLU A 150 -12.04 1.28 8.65
C GLU A 150 -12.69 1.82 7.37
N ILE A 151 -12.99 0.93 6.43
CA ILE A 151 -13.45 1.30 5.08
C ILE A 151 -14.97 1.12 4.94
N SER A 152 -15.61 2.01 4.17
CA SER A 152 -17.02 1.89 3.82
C SER A 152 -17.25 0.89 2.68
N ASP A 153 -18.51 0.62 2.40
CA ASP A 153 -18.92 0.08 1.10
C ASP A 153 -18.37 0.92 -0.07
N LEU A 154 -18.13 0.24 -1.19
CA LEU A 154 -17.75 0.85 -2.45
C LEU A 154 -18.96 1.53 -3.11
N SER A 155 -18.82 2.82 -3.42
CA SER A 155 -19.78 3.58 -4.21
C SER A 155 -19.25 3.76 -5.63
N VAL A 156 -19.97 3.23 -6.62
CA VAL A 156 -19.63 3.40 -8.05
C VAL A 156 -20.83 3.99 -8.79
N SER A 157 -20.59 4.96 -9.67
CA SER A 157 -21.64 5.57 -10.50
C SER A 157 -21.13 5.91 -11.90
N ALA A 158 -22.04 5.87 -12.88
CA ALA A 158 -21.81 6.37 -14.23
C ALA A 158 -22.93 7.36 -14.57
N LYS A 159 -22.58 8.60 -14.91
CA LYS A 159 -23.54 9.70 -15.15
C LYS A 159 -23.26 10.36 -16.49
N LYS A 160 -24.30 10.52 -17.30
CA LYS A 160 -24.23 11.26 -18.56
C LYS A 160 -24.39 12.77 -18.29
N GLU A 161 -23.32 13.52 -18.48
CA GLU A 161 -23.30 14.98 -18.43
C GLU A 161 -23.32 15.58 -19.84
N VAL A 162 -23.87 16.80 -19.99
CA VAL A 162 -23.75 17.58 -21.22
C VAL A 162 -22.89 18.79 -20.93
N ARG A 163 -21.62 18.75 -21.35
CA ARG A 163 -20.66 19.84 -21.15
C ARG A 163 -20.65 20.75 -22.37
N SER A 164 -20.61 22.06 -22.15
CA SER A 164 -20.55 23.06 -23.22
C SER A 164 -19.13 23.61 -23.32
N SER A 165 -18.47 23.40 -24.45
CA SER A 165 -17.19 24.02 -24.76
C SER A 165 -17.40 25.20 -25.71
N VAL A 166 -16.64 26.28 -25.50
CA VAL A 166 -16.64 27.45 -26.37
C VAL A 166 -15.40 27.39 -27.25
N TYR A 167 -15.59 27.41 -28.56
CA TYR A 167 -14.54 27.53 -29.55
C TYR A 167 -14.75 28.80 -30.39
N TYR A 168 -13.65 29.42 -30.82
CA TYR A 168 -13.68 30.55 -31.75
C TYR A 168 -13.26 30.03 -33.11
N ASP A 169 -14.13 30.17 -34.10
CA ASP A 169 -13.80 29.76 -35.47
C ASP A 169 -12.78 30.70 -36.13
N LYS A 170 -12.42 30.40 -37.39
CA LYS A 170 -11.46 31.21 -38.17
C LYS A 170 -11.89 32.67 -38.33
N ASN A 171 -13.17 32.97 -38.19
CA ASN A 171 -13.75 34.32 -38.28
C ASN A 171 -13.87 34.99 -36.89
N LYS A 172 -13.32 34.38 -35.84
CA LYS A 172 -13.46 34.76 -34.43
C LYS A 172 -14.91 34.76 -33.92
N GLN A 173 -15.83 34.05 -34.59
CA GLN A 173 -17.20 33.89 -34.09
C GLN A 173 -17.21 32.83 -32.99
N LYS A 174 -17.94 33.15 -31.90
CA LYS A 174 -18.04 32.31 -30.71
C LYS A 174 -19.04 31.18 -30.94
N GLN A 175 -18.55 29.98 -31.21
CA GLN A 175 -19.36 28.77 -31.31
C GLN A 175 -19.39 28.05 -29.95
N THR A 176 -20.57 27.54 -29.55
CA THR A 176 -20.72 26.75 -28.31
C THR A 176 -21.15 25.34 -28.68
N ILE A 177 -20.26 24.37 -28.48
CA ILE A 177 -20.49 22.96 -28.79
C ILE A 177 -20.92 22.25 -27.52
N LYS A 178 -22.07 21.56 -27.57
CA LYS A 178 -22.54 20.68 -26.48
C LYS A 178 -22.05 19.26 -26.76
N THR A 179 -21.19 18.74 -25.89
CA THR A 179 -20.68 17.37 -25.96
C THR A 179 -21.25 16.57 -24.80
N ALA A 180 -21.87 15.43 -25.10
CA ALA A 180 -22.23 14.46 -24.07
C ALA A 180 -20.97 13.72 -23.60
N VAL A 181 -20.76 13.67 -22.30
CA VAL A 181 -19.63 13.01 -21.64
C VAL A 181 -20.20 12.10 -20.55
N TRP A 182 -19.70 10.87 -20.48
CA TRP A 182 -20.01 9.95 -19.39
C TRP A 182 -18.94 10.09 -18.31
N VAL A 183 -19.37 10.52 -17.13
CA VAL A 183 -18.53 10.64 -15.94
C VAL A 183 -18.70 9.36 -15.14
N TYR A 184 -17.67 8.53 -15.14
CA TYR A 184 -17.58 7.36 -14.30
C TYR A 184 -16.82 7.72 -13.02
N SER A 185 -17.27 7.20 -11.89
CA SER A 185 -16.67 7.49 -10.58
C SER A 185 -16.74 6.26 -9.68
N ALA A 186 -15.64 5.92 -9.02
CA ALA A 186 -15.61 5.00 -7.90
C ALA A 186 -15.07 5.72 -6.66
N SER A 187 -15.62 5.41 -5.49
CA SER A 187 -15.20 6.00 -4.23
C SER A 187 -15.42 5.08 -3.04
N ILE A 188 -14.48 5.13 -2.10
CA ILE A 188 -14.57 4.52 -0.77
C ILE A 188 -14.29 5.61 0.25
N ARG A 189 -15.06 5.64 1.34
CA ARG A 189 -14.68 6.39 2.54
C ARG A 189 -13.81 5.49 3.41
N ALA A 190 -12.79 6.07 4.04
CA ALA A 190 -11.98 5.40 5.05
C ALA A 190 -11.81 6.31 6.28
N ASP A 191 -12.09 5.76 7.45
CA ASP A 191 -11.72 6.34 8.73
C ASP A 191 -10.38 5.68 9.15
N VAL A 192 -9.30 6.45 9.08
CA VAL A 192 -7.91 5.97 9.25
C VAL A 192 -7.34 6.50 10.56
N ARG A 193 -6.75 5.60 11.34
CA ARG A 193 -6.10 5.90 12.62
C ARG A 193 -4.67 5.39 12.61
N LEU A 194 -3.70 6.23 12.96
CA LEU A 194 -2.36 5.80 13.34
C LEU A 194 -2.24 5.85 14.86
N LEU A 195 -1.93 4.71 15.45
CA LEU A 195 -1.84 4.47 16.88
C LEU A 195 -0.42 4.08 17.25
N LEU A 196 0.08 4.57 18.39
CA LEU A 196 1.29 4.04 19.02
C LEU A 196 0.93 2.72 19.72
N ALA A 197 1.64 1.64 19.45
CA ALA A 197 1.19 0.31 19.90
C ALA A 197 1.39 0.04 21.41
N ALA A 198 2.31 0.76 22.06
CA ALA A 198 2.64 0.56 23.48
C ALA A 198 1.52 0.98 24.44
N ASP A 199 0.76 2.02 24.08
CA ASP A 199 -0.30 2.63 24.89
C ASP A 199 -1.63 2.80 24.13
N MET A 200 -1.69 2.31 22.88
CA MET A 200 -2.80 2.49 21.92
C MET A 200 -3.18 3.97 21.70
N ARG A 201 -2.28 4.91 21.97
CA ARG A 201 -2.54 6.35 21.86
C ARG A 201 -2.64 6.76 20.39
N THR A 202 -3.71 7.47 20.04
CA THR A 202 -3.89 8.03 18.70
C THR A 202 -2.88 9.13 18.43
N LEU A 203 -1.99 8.88 17.47
CA LEU A 203 -1.03 9.87 16.97
C LEU A 203 -1.64 10.74 15.88
N ASP A 204 -2.56 10.17 15.09
CA ASP A 204 -3.27 10.84 14.01
C ASP A 204 -4.59 10.11 13.67
N LYS A 205 -5.61 10.86 13.24
CA LYS A 205 -6.91 10.34 12.80
C LYS A 205 -7.47 11.19 11.67
N ILE A 206 -7.93 10.54 10.60
CA ILE A 206 -8.65 11.19 9.48
C ILE A 206 -9.88 10.40 9.07
N SER A 207 -10.81 11.10 8.42
CA SER A 207 -11.90 10.54 7.63
C SER A 207 -11.74 11.11 6.22
N GLU A 208 -11.35 10.28 5.25
CA GLU A 208 -11.11 10.72 3.86
C GLU A 208 -11.91 9.85 2.88
N THR A 209 -12.43 10.48 1.82
CA THR A 209 -13.04 9.75 0.69
C THR A 209 -12.01 9.64 -0.42
N PHE A 210 -11.48 8.43 -0.62
CA PHE A 210 -10.65 8.13 -1.77
C PHE A 210 -11.55 7.92 -2.98
N SER A 211 -11.25 8.58 -4.09
CA SER A 211 -12.03 8.45 -5.33
C SER A 211 -11.16 8.44 -6.57
N TYR A 212 -11.70 7.80 -7.61
CA TYR A 212 -11.19 7.85 -8.98
C TYR A 212 -12.35 8.24 -9.89
N VAL A 213 -12.10 9.18 -10.82
CA VAL A 213 -13.09 9.71 -11.75
C VAL A 213 -12.49 9.69 -13.15
N GLU A 214 -13.24 9.20 -14.13
CA GLU A 214 -12.85 9.15 -15.53
C GLU A 214 -13.99 9.69 -16.41
N ASP A 215 -13.67 10.67 -17.26
CA ASP A 215 -14.56 11.18 -18.30
C ASP A 215 -14.35 10.36 -19.59
N ARG A 216 -15.40 9.75 -20.15
CA ARG A 216 -15.37 9.09 -21.47
C ARG A 216 -16.39 9.70 -22.42
N SER A 217 -16.09 9.64 -23.73
CA SER A 217 -17.06 9.96 -24.78
C SER A 217 -18.04 8.81 -25.05
N ASP A 218 -17.66 7.57 -24.75
CA ASP A 218 -18.54 6.41 -24.86
C ASP A 218 -19.34 6.12 -23.57
N GLY A 219 -20.57 5.68 -23.76
CA GLY A 219 -21.48 5.19 -22.71
C GLY A 219 -21.64 3.68 -22.77
N ASN A 220 -20.62 2.98 -23.27
CA ASN A 220 -20.73 1.59 -23.70
C ASN A 220 -20.57 0.59 -22.56
N LYS A 221 -20.14 1.06 -21.37
CA LYS A 221 -19.94 0.23 -20.18
C LYS A 221 -20.91 0.64 -19.09
N ASN A 222 -21.37 -0.33 -18.31
CA ASN A 222 -22.04 -0.01 -17.06
C ASN A 222 -21.01 0.38 -15.97
N ALA A 223 -21.51 0.89 -14.84
CA ALA A 223 -20.65 1.37 -13.75
C ALA A 223 -19.74 0.26 -13.16
N ALA A 224 -20.24 -0.98 -13.05
CA ALA A 224 -19.48 -2.10 -12.49
C ALA A 224 -18.38 -2.59 -13.45
N GLU A 225 -18.69 -2.76 -14.74
CA GLU A 225 -17.71 -3.10 -15.79
C GLU A 225 -16.56 -2.08 -15.85
N TRP A 226 -16.88 -0.79 -15.78
CA TRP A 226 -15.86 0.26 -15.71
C TRP A 226 -14.99 0.17 -14.46
N TYR A 227 -15.58 -0.21 -13.31
CA TYR A 227 -14.84 -0.37 -12.07
C TYR A 227 -13.89 -1.57 -12.08
N GLU A 228 -14.29 -2.72 -12.63
CA GLU A 228 -13.41 -3.90 -12.73
C GLU A 228 -12.10 -3.59 -13.48
N GLU A 229 -12.13 -2.68 -14.46
CA GLU A 229 -10.96 -2.20 -15.19
C GLU A 229 -10.12 -1.15 -14.44
N ASN A 230 -10.72 -0.47 -13.46
CA ASN A 230 -10.17 0.74 -12.83
C ASN A 230 -9.97 0.64 -11.31
N GLU A 231 -10.28 -0.48 -10.67
CA GLU A 231 -10.04 -0.72 -9.25
C GLU A 231 -8.59 -0.37 -8.85
N ALA A 232 -7.61 -0.80 -9.66
CA ALA A 232 -6.20 -0.49 -9.44
C ALA A 232 -5.89 1.02 -9.43
N ARG A 233 -6.69 1.85 -10.13
CA ARG A 233 -6.58 3.32 -10.10
C ARG A 233 -7.11 3.89 -8.78
N LEU A 234 -8.25 3.39 -8.29
CA LEU A 234 -8.80 3.77 -6.98
C LEU A 234 -7.84 3.38 -5.84
N VAL A 235 -7.36 2.13 -5.83
CA VAL A 235 -6.39 1.65 -4.84
C VAL A 235 -5.07 2.43 -4.94
N GLY A 236 -4.61 2.75 -6.15
CA GLY A 236 -3.43 3.59 -6.37
C GLY A 236 -3.61 5.02 -5.82
N ALA A 237 -4.77 5.63 -6.03
CA ALA A 237 -5.08 6.95 -5.49
C ALA A 237 -5.14 6.97 -3.95
N ALA A 238 -5.80 5.98 -3.36
CA ALA A 238 -5.89 5.83 -1.90
C ALA A 238 -4.51 5.61 -1.26
N THR A 239 -3.71 4.70 -1.81
CA THR A 239 -2.37 4.38 -1.28
C THR A 239 -1.37 5.53 -1.47
N ALA A 240 -1.47 6.31 -2.54
CA ALA A 240 -0.71 7.54 -2.71
C ALA A 240 -1.06 8.59 -1.64
N ARG A 241 -2.35 8.79 -1.33
CA ARG A 241 -2.81 9.69 -0.25
C ARG A 241 -2.28 9.28 1.12
N LEU A 242 -2.36 7.99 1.44
CA LEU A 242 -1.82 7.44 2.69
C LEU A 242 -0.29 7.58 2.77
N SER A 243 0.43 7.35 1.67
CA SER A 243 1.88 7.59 1.58
C SER A 243 2.22 9.05 1.86
N ASP A 244 1.59 9.98 1.13
CA ASP A 244 1.83 11.41 1.25
C ASP A 244 1.62 11.91 2.68
N ARG A 245 0.58 11.42 3.35
CA ARG A 245 0.26 11.79 4.73
C ARG A 245 1.26 11.26 5.76
N TYR A 246 1.51 9.95 5.75
CA TYR A 246 2.20 9.25 6.84
C TYR A 246 3.69 9.00 6.60
N ILE A 247 4.08 8.71 5.36
CA ILE A 247 5.48 8.54 4.94
C ILE A 247 6.07 9.90 4.57
N GLY A 248 5.23 10.80 4.03
CA GLY A 248 5.58 12.16 3.70
C GLY A 248 5.87 12.38 2.22
N LYS A 249 5.71 13.64 1.81
CA LYS A 249 6.15 14.12 0.49
C LYS A 249 7.63 14.45 0.50
N GLN A 250 8.26 14.35 -0.66
CA GLN A 250 9.64 14.80 -0.85
C GLN A 250 9.70 16.33 -0.73
N THR A 251 10.19 16.82 0.41
CA THR A 251 10.46 18.24 0.67
C THR A 251 11.94 18.51 0.45
N LEU A 252 12.26 19.49 -0.40
CA LEU A 252 13.63 19.91 -0.64
C LEU A 252 14.03 20.95 0.41
N ARG A 253 14.82 20.53 1.39
CA ARG A 253 15.41 21.40 2.41
C ARG A 253 16.61 22.14 1.83
N MET A 254 16.72 23.43 2.13
CA MET A 254 17.85 24.25 1.71
C MET A 254 18.86 24.30 2.86
N ARG A 255 20.04 23.70 2.69
CA ARG A 255 21.17 23.84 3.62
C ARG A 255 22.18 24.85 3.07
N PRO A 256 22.60 25.88 3.83
CA PRO A 256 23.68 26.74 3.41
C PRO A 256 25.02 25.97 3.46
N LEU A 257 25.83 26.13 2.43
CA LEU A 257 27.26 25.80 2.43
C LEU A 257 28.04 27.11 2.41
N PHE A 258 28.93 27.26 3.39
CA PHE A 258 29.64 28.51 3.62
C PHE A 258 30.97 28.58 2.85
N ARG A 259 31.38 29.80 2.53
CA ARG A 259 32.69 30.11 1.97
C ARG A 259 33.31 31.15 2.88
N LYS A 260 34.42 30.83 3.51
CA LYS A 260 35.14 31.83 4.29
C LYS A 260 35.76 32.85 3.33
N LYS A 261 35.45 34.13 3.57
CA LYS A 261 36.00 35.23 2.78
C LYS A 261 37.54 35.21 2.90
N ASP A 262 38.20 35.50 1.79
CA ASP A 262 39.67 35.59 1.69
C ASP A 262 40.38 34.24 2.00
N ASP A 263 39.64 33.11 1.92
CA ASP A 263 40.13 31.74 2.10
C ASP A 263 39.88 30.87 0.84
N PRO A 264 40.92 30.58 0.04
CA PRO A 264 40.76 29.83 -1.20
C PRO A 264 40.50 28.34 -0.98
N GLU A 265 40.89 27.76 0.17
CA GLU A 265 40.64 26.35 0.46
C GLU A 265 39.17 26.11 0.84
N SER A 266 38.61 26.98 1.69
CA SER A 266 37.17 26.95 2.01
C SER A 266 36.33 27.13 0.74
N SER A 267 36.69 28.12 -0.09
CA SER A 267 36.02 28.37 -1.37
C SER A 267 36.10 27.16 -2.32
N ARG A 268 37.26 26.49 -2.39
CA ARG A 268 37.47 25.28 -3.19
C ARG A 268 36.64 24.10 -2.67
N ALA A 269 36.61 23.86 -1.36
CA ALA A 269 35.83 22.76 -0.77
C ALA A 269 34.34 22.90 -1.09
N ALA A 270 33.79 24.10 -0.88
CA ALA A 270 32.44 24.42 -1.30
C ALA A 270 32.24 24.21 -2.81
N ASP A 271 33.14 24.71 -3.66
CA ASP A 271 33.03 24.50 -5.11
C ASP A 271 33.10 23.04 -5.57
N LEU A 272 33.79 22.17 -4.83
CA LEU A 272 33.76 20.72 -5.06
C LEU A 272 32.41 20.12 -4.68
N ALA A 273 31.91 20.40 -3.47
CA ALA A 273 30.59 19.92 -3.02
C ALA A 273 29.45 20.40 -3.94
N ARG A 274 29.50 21.65 -4.41
CA ARG A 274 28.56 22.21 -5.40
C ARG A 274 28.52 21.43 -6.72
N ARG A 275 29.62 20.78 -7.10
CA ARG A 275 29.74 19.92 -8.30
C ARG A 275 29.49 18.43 -8.01
N GLY A 276 29.10 18.09 -6.78
CA GLY A 276 28.87 16.70 -6.34
C GLY A 276 30.12 16.02 -5.75
N GLY A 277 31.27 16.69 -5.69
CA GLY A 277 32.53 16.18 -5.13
C GLY A 277 32.57 16.18 -3.60
N TRP A 278 31.55 15.61 -2.95
CA TRP A 278 31.37 15.65 -1.50
C TRP A 278 32.52 15.02 -0.71
N GLY A 279 33.04 13.86 -1.15
CA GLY A 279 34.17 13.20 -0.48
C GLY A 279 35.46 14.03 -0.51
N GLU A 280 35.72 14.73 -1.62
CA GLU A 280 36.89 15.60 -1.74
C GLU A 280 36.75 16.87 -0.87
N ALA A 281 35.55 17.45 -0.84
CA ALA A 281 35.24 18.58 0.03
C ALA A 281 35.36 18.21 1.52
N GLU A 282 34.85 17.05 1.90
CA GLU A 282 34.92 16.48 3.26
C GLU A 282 36.37 16.27 3.73
N VAL A 283 37.28 15.83 2.85
CA VAL A 283 38.72 15.76 3.16
C VAL A 283 39.30 17.15 3.46
N VAL A 284 38.94 18.18 2.68
CA VAL A 284 39.42 19.55 2.88
C VAL A 284 38.88 20.13 4.19
N TRP A 285 37.57 20.07 4.44
CA TRP A 285 36.95 20.57 5.68
C TRP A 285 37.48 19.84 6.92
N THR A 286 37.58 18.50 6.88
CA THR A 286 38.14 17.71 8.00
C THR A 286 39.59 18.08 8.31
N ARG A 287 40.42 18.29 7.28
CA ARG A 287 41.81 18.74 7.46
C ARG A 287 41.89 20.15 8.06
N ARG A 288 40.99 21.06 7.66
CA ARG A 288 40.93 22.43 8.19
C ARG A 288 40.53 22.44 9.67
N LEU A 289 39.51 21.66 10.06
CA LEU A 289 39.10 21.54 11.46
C LEU A 289 40.20 21.03 12.39
N LYS A 290 41.11 20.18 11.92
CA LYS A 290 42.28 19.75 12.70
C LYS A 290 43.26 20.89 13.03
N ASN A 291 43.31 21.92 12.17
CA ASN A 291 44.20 23.07 12.35
C ASN A 291 43.53 24.20 13.12
N LYS A 292 42.22 24.40 12.91
CA LYS A 292 41.42 25.43 13.58
C LYS A 292 39.95 25.03 13.54
N GLU A 293 39.29 25.03 14.70
CA GLU A 293 37.84 24.92 14.74
C GLU A 293 37.20 26.17 14.12
N ASP A 294 36.48 25.98 13.02
CA ASP A 294 35.65 26.98 12.36
C ASP A 294 34.25 26.39 12.16
N TRP A 295 33.24 27.05 12.72
CA TRP A 295 31.86 26.55 12.66
C TRP A 295 31.34 26.40 11.22
N ARG A 296 31.92 27.12 10.25
CA ARG A 296 31.59 27.00 8.82
C ARG A 296 32.01 25.65 8.27
N ASP A 297 33.24 25.23 8.56
CA ASP A 297 33.78 23.93 8.13
C ASP A 297 33.03 22.78 8.86
N MET A 298 32.58 22.97 10.11
CA MET A 298 31.69 22.03 10.80
C MET A 298 30.29 21.96 10.17
N MET A 299 29.67 23.11 9.89
CA MET A 299 28.37 23.21 9.22
C MET A 299 28.39 22.45 7.88
N ASP A 300 29.41 22.70 7.07
CA ASP A 300 29.58 22.08 5.75
C ASP A 300 29.80 20.55 5.84
N LEU A 301 30.54 20.06 6.84
CA LEU A 301 30.64 18.61 7.13
C LEU A 301 29.30 18.02 7.56
N GLY A 302 28.49 18.77 8.32
CA GLY A 302 27.11 18.41 8.63
C GLY A 302 26.28 18.20 7.36
N VAL A 303 26.39 19.11 6.38
CA VAL A 303 25.73 18.98 5.08
C VAL A 303 26.26 17.75 4.31
N SER A 304 27.58 17.49 4.31
CA SER A 304 28.16 16.30 3.67
C SER A 304 27.61 15.00 4.25
N ALA A 305 27.62 14.87 5.58
CA ALA A 305 27.07 13.72 6.28
C ALA A 305 25.57 13.53 6.01
N GLU A 306 24.79 14.63 5.98
CA GLU A 306 23.37 14.63 5.65
C GLU A 306 23.10 14.13 4.22
N VAL A 307 23.92 14.53 3.23
CA VAL A 307 23.89 14.01 1.85
C VAL A 307 24.23 12.53 1.80
N ARG A 308 25.21 12.07 2.61
CA ARG A 308 25.54 10.64 2.78
C ARG A 308 24.47 9.86 3.58
N LYS A 309 23.42 10.52 4.09
CA LYS A 309 22.40 9.98 5.02
C LYS A 309 22.96 9.48 6.36
N ASP A 310 24.15 9.96 6.72
CA ASP A 310 24.81 9.74 7.99
C ASP A 310 24.27 10.77 9.02
N TYR A 311 22.98 10.63 9.33
CA TYR A 311 22.26 11.55 10.22
C TYR A 311 22.86 11.66 11.64
N PRO A 312 23.47 10.60 12.24
CA PRO A 312 24.16 10.73 13.52
C PRO A 312 25.36 11.69 13.43
N ALA A 313 26.24 11.50 12.45
CA ALA A 313 27.40 12.38 12.25
C ALA A 313 26.97 13.80 11.87
N ALA A 314 25.95 13.94 11.00
CA ALA A 314 25.39 15.24 10.65
C ALA A 314 24.92 16.00 11.89
N ARG A 315 24.19 15.34 12.80
CA ARG A 315 23.72 15.96 14.04
C ARG A 315 24.87 16.40 14.95
N ASP A 316 25.92 15.60 15.11
CA ASP A 316 27.12 16.00 15.88
C ASP A 316 27.75 17.28 15.32
N TYR A 317 28.03 17.29 14.01
CA TYR A 317 28.62 18.43 13.32
C TYR A 317 27.76 19.70 13.44
N TYR A 318 26.44 19.61 13.27
CA TYR A 318 25.57 20.79 13.38
C TYR A 318 25.38 21.28 14.83
N VAL A 319 25.40 20.40 15.83
CA VAL A 319 25.37 20.82 17.25
C VAL A 319 26.65 21.59 17.57
N ARG A 320 27.82 21.03 17.24
CA ARG A 320 29.11 21.71 17.43
C ARG A 320 29.21 23.02 16.66
N ALA A 321 28.69 23.07 15.42
CA ALA A 321 28.63 24.30 14.63
C ALA A 321 27.70 25.36 15.26
N ARG A 322 26.55 24.96 15.82
CA ARG A 322 25.63 25.87 16.53
C ARG A 322 26.29 26.46 17.78
N GLU A 323 27.02 25.65 18.54
CA GLU A 323 27.75 26.08 19.74
C GLU A 323 28.92 27.03 19.38
N ALA A 324 29.77 26.61 18.44
CA ALA A 324 30.93 27.38 18.00
C ALA A 324 30.59 28.66 17.20
N SER A 325 29.35 28.79 16.71
CA SER A 325 28.86 30.00 16.03
C SER A 325 28.18 31.02 16.96
N SER A 326 28.14 30.76 18.27
CA SER A 326 27.51 31.66 19.25
C SER A 326 28.10 33.08 19.17
N GLY A 327 27.24 34.05 18.81
CA GLY A 327 27.62 35.46 18.63
C GLY A 327 28.05 35.86 17.22
N ASP A 328 28.30 34.92 16.29
CA ASP A 328 28.66 35.23 14.91
C ASP A 328 27.44 35.79 14.14
N LYS A 329 27.64 36.92 13.45
CA LYS A 329 26.59 37.55 12.63
C LYS A 329 26.31 36.77 11.35
N GLU A 330 27.31 36.06 10.80
CA GLU A 330 27.15 35.23 9.59
C GLU A 330 26.32 33.96 9.84
N ALA A 331 26.19 33.51 11.09
CA ALA A 331 25.39 32.35 11.46
C ALA A 331 23.88 32.66 11.62
N ARG A 332 23.49 33.94 11.70
CA ARG A 332 22.08 34.37 11.87
C ARG A 332 21.10 33.84 10.81
N PRO A 333 21.45 33.67 9.53
CA PRO A 333 20.55 33.08 8.52
C PRO A 333 20.40 31.56 8.64
N VAL A 334 21.24 30.87 9.42
CA VAL A 334 21.18 29.42 9.56
C VAL A 334 19.98 29.03 10.41
N ARG A 335 19.09 28.23 9.81
CA ARG A 335 17.85 27.77 10.45
C ARG A 335 18.12 26.54 11.32
N TRP A 336 18.95 26.72 12.35
CA TRP A 336 19.46 25.65 13.23
C TRP A 336 18.36 24.72 13.75
N ASP A 337 17.24 25.28 14.22
CA ASP A 337 16.14 24.49 14.77
C ASP A 337 15.39 23.68 13.70
N GLU A 338 15.35 24.15 12.43
CA GLU A 338 14.84 23.33 11.32
C GLU A 338 15.80 22.20 10.97
N ILE A 339 17.11 22.47 10.90
CA ILE A 339 18.13 21.46 10.59
C ILE A 339 18.14 20.36 11.66
N LEU A 340 18.19 20.74 12.93
CA LEU A 340 18.24 19.79 14.04
C LEU A 340 16.91 19.05 14.22
N GLY A 341 15.76 19.70 14.02
CA GLY A 341 14.46 19.03 14.02
C GLY A 341 14.28 18.05 12.86
N ASP A 342 14.71 18.42 11.65
CA ASP A 342 14.74 17.54 10.47
C ASP A 342 15.60 16.28 10.74
N LEU A 343 16.74 16.43 11.42
CA LEU A 343 17.64 15.32 11.78
C LEU A 343 17.10 14.49 12.93
N GLU A 344 16.51 15.09 13.95
CA GLU A 344 15.81 14.37 15.00
C GLU A 344 14.69 13.52 14.40
N VAL A 345 13.94 14.04 13.42
CA VAL A 345 12.96 13.27 12.64
C VAL A 345 13.60 12.12 11.87
N MET A 346 14.79 12.28 11.28
CA MET A 346 15.49 11.17 10.60
C MET A 346 16.04 10.13 11.57
N LEU A 347 16.57 10.56 12.72
CA LEU A 347 17.08 9.70 13.79
C LEU A 347 15.96 9.03 14.60
N SER A 348 14.74 9.59 14.58
CA SER A 348 13.56 9.04 15.25
C SER A 348 12.99 7.78 14.59
N THR A 349 13.58 7.30 13.49
CA THR A 349 13.43 5.90 13.09
C THR A 349 14.04 5.03 14.18
N GLY A 350 13.25 4.71 15.20
CA GLY A 350 13.67 3.86 16.31
C GLY A 350 14.29 2.60 15.75
N SER A 351 15.40 2.15 16.37
CA SER A 351 16.10 0.92 16.01
C SER A 351 15.05 -0.18 15.82
N ALA A 352 14.81 -0.56 14.56
CA ALA A 352 13.52 -1.08 14.12
C ALA A 352 13.18 -2.29 15.00
N ALA A 353 12.15 -2.13 15.85
CA ALA A 353 12.09 -2.84 17.13
C ALA A 353 12.53 -4.30 16.96
N GLN A 354 13.71 -4.62 17.52
CA GLN A 354 14.22 -5.98 17.63
C GLN A 354 13.36 -6.69 18.68
N SER A 355 12.09 -6.89 18.34
CA SER A 355 11.20 -7.73 19.09
C SER A 355 11.74 -9.14 19.01
N ALA A 356 12.36 -9.58 20.11
CA ALA A 356 12.63 -10.98 20.42
C ALA A 356 11.31 -11.75 20.71
N GLY A 357 10.25 -11.43 19.96
CA GLY A 357 9.03 -12.21 19.89
C GLY A 357 9.17 -13.22 18.75
N ASP A 358 8.54 -14.38 18.92
CA ASP A 358 8.56 -15.44 17.91
C ASP A 358 8.03 -14.90 16.56
N ASP A 359 8.75 -15.10 15.45
CA ASP A 359 8.24 -14.73 14.13
C ASP A 359 6.97 -15.55 13.87
N TRP A 360 5.81 -14.87 13.86
CA TRP A 360 4.50 -15.48 13.63
C TRP A 360 4.47 -16.39 12.39
N PHE A 361 5.30 -16.13 11.38
CA PHE A 361 5.35 -16.92 10.15
C PHE A 361 6.41 -18.03 10.15
N ALA A 362 7.23 -18.14 11.21
CA ALA A 362 8.24 -19.19 11.33
C ALA A 362 7.66 -20.58 11.66
N PRO A 363 6.66 -20.76 12.55
CA PRO A 363 6.07 -22.07 12.82
C PRO A 363 5.64 -22.80 11.54
N ALA A 364 6.01 -24.09 11.43
CA ALA A 364 5.56 -24.90 10.29
C ALA A 364 4.06 -25.18 10.40
N LEU A 365 3.35 -25.13 9.27
CA LEU A 365 1.90 -25.29 9.19
C LEU A 365 1.53 -26.39 8.20
N ALA A 366 0.68 -27.34 8.59
CA ALA A 366 0.04 -28.28 7.66
C ALA A 366 -1.40 -27.86 7.35
N VAL A 367 -1.84 -28.07 6.10
CA VAL A 367 -3.26 -27.94 5.72
C VAL A 367 -3.84 -29.34 5.62
N LEU A 368 -4.71 -29.71 6.56
CA LEU A 368 -5.26 -31.06 6.65
C LEU A 368 -6.43 -31.27 5.65
N PRO A 369 -6.84 -32.52 5.39
CA PRO A 369 -8.10 -32.80 4.71
C PRO A 369 -9.27 -32.10 5.40
N PHE A 370 -10.14 -31.46 4.62
CA PHE A 370 -11.35 -30.82 5.14
C PHE A 370 -12.42 -31.88 5.39
N ALA A 371 -13.26 -31.71 6.42
CA ALA A 371 -14.45 -32.53 6.55
C ALA A 371 -15.46 -32.12 5.46
N ASP A 372 -16.17 -33.10 4.93
CA ASP A 372 -17.13 -32.93 3.86
C ASP A 372 -18.53 -33.31 4.37
N GLU A 373 -19.39 -32.31 4.53
CA GLU A 373 -20.83 -32.50 4.76
C GLU A 373 -21.64 -32.28 3.47
N THR A 374 -20.94 -32.15 2.33
CA THR A 374 -21.55 -31.81 1.03
C THR A 374 -21.80 -33.03 0.16
N THR A 375 -22.44 -32.81 -0.99
CA THR A 375 -22.59 -33.82 -2.04
C THR A 375 -21.45 -33.81 -3.06
N SER A 376 -20.36 -33.08 -2.82
CA SER A 376 -19.33 -32.79 -3.83
C SER A 376 -17.97 -33.43 -3.54
N ILE A 377 -17.74 -34.58 -4.17
CA ILE A 377 -16.48 -35.36 -4.10
C ILE A 377 -15.23 -34.51 -4.42
N ASP A 378 -15.35 -33.55 -5.35
CA ASP A 378 -14.23 -32.70 -5.83
C ASP A 378 -14.03 -31.40 -5.03
N GLY A 379 -15.03 -30.98 -4.24
CA GLY A 379 -15.09 -29.67 -3.60
C GLY A 379 -14.02 -29.46 -2.52
N PRO A 380 -14.03 -30.25 -1.43
CA PRO A 380 -13.06 -30.14 -0.34
C PRO A 380 -11.58 -30.27 -0.80
N PRO A 381 -11.18 -31.23 -1.66
CA PRO A 381 -9.81 -31.32 -2.17
C PRO A 381 -9.37 -30.07 -2.96
N MET A 382 -10.28 -29.50 -3.76
CA MET A 382 -10.00 -28.26 -4.50
C MET A 382 -9.85 -27.06 -3.57
N LEU A 383 -10.74 -26.91 -2.58
CA LEU A 383 -10.68 -25.85 -1.57
C LEU A 383 -9.37 -25.93 -0.76
N ARG A 384 -8.99 -27.13 -0.31
CA ARG A 384 -7.72 -27.38 0.37
C ARG A 384 -6.51 -26.92 -0.44
N THR A 385 -6.50 -27.24 -1.74
CA THR A 385 -5.42 -26.84 -2.67
C THR A 385 -5.34 -25.31 -2.81
N LEU A 386 -6.48 -24.64 -2.92
CA LEU A 386 -6.55 -23.18 -3.02
C LEU A 386 -6.15 -22.49 -1.71
N ILE A 387 -6.54 -23.04 -0.56
CA ILE A 387 -6.17 -22.55 0.78
C ILE A 387 -4.67 -22.71 1.04
N HIS A 388 -4.09 -23.87 0.70
CA HIS A 388 -2.64 -24.07 0.76
C HIS A 388 -1.89 -23.03 -0.08
N ALA A 389 -2.35 -22.76 -1.31
CA ALA A 389 -1.77 -21.73 -2.17
C ALA A 389 -1.94 -20.31 -1.58
N ALA A 390 -3.10 -20.00 -1.01
CA ALA A 390 -3.38 -18.69 -0.39
C ALA A 390 -2.52 -18.45 0.87
N LEU A 391 -2.40 -19.43 1.77
CA LEU A 391 -1.53 -19.37 2.95
C LEU A 391 -0.03 -19.27 2.58
N THR A 392 0.39 -19.97 1.53
CA THR A 392 1.77 -19.87 0.99
C THR A 392 2.03 -18.46 0.42
N ALA A 393 1.05 -17.87 -0.27
CA ALA A 393 1.11 -16.50 -0.77
C ALA A 393 1.15 -15.48 0.39
N ALA A 394 0.35 -15.70 1.45
CA ALA A 394 0.31 -14.95 2.70
C ALA A 394 1.62 -15.04 3.53
N GLY A 395 2.56 -15.91 3.14
CA GLY A 395 3.90 -15.99 3.74
C GLY A 395 4.07 -17.02 4.86
N TYR A 396 3.09 -17.91 5.07
CA TYR A 396 3.22 -19.04 6.00
C TYR A 396 4.19 -20.11 5.46
N ARG A 397 4.89 -20.79 6.37
CA ARG A 397 5.71 -21.97 6.06
C ARG A 397 4.82 -23.22 5.97
N VAL A 398 4.13 -23.37 4.85
CA VAL A 398 3.16 -24.46 4.63
C VAL A 398 3.86 -25.74 4.16
N GLN A 399 3.53 -26.89 4.77
CA GLN A 399 3.95 -28.23 4.36
C GLN A 399 3.23 -28.65 3.07
N ALA A 400 3.94 -29.35 2.18
CA ALA A 400 3.36 -29.89 0.95
C ALA A 400 2.16 -30.83 1.24
N LEU A 401 1.14 -30.76 0.40
CA LEU A 401 -0.09 -31.54 0.58
C LEU A 401 0.19 -33.04 0.44
N GLU A 402 1.05 -33.42 -0.50
CA GLU A 402 1.43 -34.81 -0.77
C GLU A 402 2.18 -35.45 0.42
N ASP A 403 3.03 -34.67 1.10
CA ASP A 403 3.70 -35.12 2.33
C ASP A 403 2.71 -35.21 3.51
N THR A 404 1.82 -34.22 3.64
CA THR A 404 0.76 -34.24 4.65
C THR A 404 -0.10 -35.50 4.51
N ASP A 405 -0.53 -35.82 3.28
CA ASP A 405 -1.40 -36.95 2.99
C ASP A 405 -0.69 -38.29 3.16
N ARG A 406 0.56 -38.39 2.70
CA ARG A 406 1.39 -39.60 2.90
C ARG A 406 1.60 -39.92 4.38
N ILE A 407 1.83 -38.90 5.21
CA ILE A 407 2.03 -39.09 6.66
C ILE A 407 0.69 -39.47 7.32
N LEU A 408 -0.38 -38.69 7.11
CA LEU A 408 -1.70 -38.99 7.69
C LEU A 408 -2.17 -40.41 7.31
N LEU A 409 -2.01 -40.82 6.05
CA LEU A 409 -2.39 -42.14 5.57
C LEU A 409 -1.62 -43.27 6.27
N SER A 410 -0.34 -43.04 6.61
CA SER A 410 0.45 -44.01 7.38
C SER A 410 -0.04 -44.22 8.82
N HIS A 411 -0.82 -43.25 9.35
CA HIS A 411 -1.53 -43.33 10.62
C HIS A 411 -3.02 -43.69 10.47
N GLY A 412 -3.46 -44.10 9.27
CA GLY A 412 -4.85 -44.50 8.99
C GLY A 412 -5.84 -43.35 8.77
N LEU A 413 -5.36 -42.10 8.70
CA LEU A 413 -6.18 -40.91 8.46
C LEU A 413 -6.11 -40.50 6.99
N SER A 414 -7.26 -40.41 6.33
CA SER A 414 -7.37 -40.07 4.90
C SER A 414 -8.45 -39.03 4.57
N GLN A 415 -9.45 -38.88 5.43
CA GLN A 415 -10.58 -37.96 5.27
C GLN A 415 -10.66 -36.98 6.45
N GLY A 416 -11.15 -35.77 6.22
CA GLY A 416 -11.20 -34.74 7.27
C GLY A 416 -12.06 -35.13 8.48
N GLY A 417 -13.19 -35.82 8.24
CA GLY A 417 -14.02 -36.36 9.32
C GLY A 417 -13.35 -37.43 10.20
N GLN A 418 -12.20 -37.98 9.79
CA GLN A 418 -11.41 -38.92 10.62
C GLN A 418 -10.44 -38.20 11.56
N LEU A 419 -10.15 -36.90 11.35
CA LEU A 419 -9.15 -36.16 12.14
C LEU A 419 -9.51 -36.06 13.63
N GLY A 420 -10.80 -36.13 13.98
CA GLY A 420 -11.26 -36.19 15.37
C GLY A 420 -10.92 -37.48 16.13
N ALA A 421 -10.39 -38.50 15.46
CA ALA A 421 -9.97 -39.76 16.07
C ALA A 421 -8.57 -39.72 16.72
N ALA A 422 -7.81 -38.64 16.52
CA ALA A 422 -6.46 -38.44 17.06
C ALA A 422 -6.36 -37.08 17.75
N ASP A 423 -5.43 -36.96 18.72
CA ASP A 423 -5.17 -35.66 19.34
C ASP A 423 -4.40 -34.72 18.40
N ARG A 424 -4.67 -33.42 18.50
CA ARG A 424 -4.08 -32.39 17.63
C ARG A 424 -2.58 -32.22 17.86
N ALA A 425 -2.10 -32.34 19.10
CA ALA A 425 -0.67 -32.32 19.38
C ALA A 425 0.02 -33.57 18.82
N GLU A 426 -0.68 -34.71 18.78
CA GLU A 426 -0.17 -35.93 18.16
C GLU A 426 -0.10 -35.81 16.63
N ILE A 427 -1.13 -35.27 15.97
CA ILE A 427 -1.12 -34.97 14.53
C ILE A 427 0.04 -34.01 14.18
N CYS A 428 0.25 -32.96 14.98
CA CYS A 428 1.40 -32.06 14.84
C CYS A 428 2.74 -32.80 14.93
N LYS A 429 2.88 -33.72 15.89
CA LYS A 429 4.08 -34.55 16.08
C LYS A 429 4.34 -35.50 14.91
N TRP A 430 3.30 -36.14 14.35
CA TRP A 430 3.44 -37.00 13.17
C TRP A 430 3.89 -36.21 11.94
N LEU A 431 3.28 -35.05 11.71
CA LEU A 431 3.54 -34.19 10.55
C LEU A 431 4.85 -33.39 10.66
N GLY A 432 5.41 -33.26 11.87
CA GLY A 432 6.59 -32.42 12.13
C GLY A 432 6.29 -30.92 12.03
N VAL A 433 5.07 -30.52 12.38
CA VAL A 433 4.57 -29.14 12.27
C VAL A 433 4.09 -28.61 13.62
N GLU A 434 4.02 -27.28 13.75
CA GLU A 434 3.59 -26.58 14.97
C GLU A 434 2.15 -26.07 14.87
N ARG A 435 1.58 -26.04 13.66
CA ARG A 435 0.22 -25.55 13.39
C ARG A 435 -0.56 -26.42 12.42
N LEU A 436 -1.86 -26.49 12.66
CA LEU A 436 -2.81 -27.22 11.82
C LEU A 436 -3.87 -26.26 11.32
N PHE A 437 -4.00 -26.13 9.99
CA PHE A 437 -5.11 -25.44 9.35
C PHE A 437 -6.07 -26.47 8.75
N TYR A 438 -7.35 -26.39 9.10
CA TYR A 438 -8.37 -27.32 8.64
C TYR A 438 -9.76 -26.71 8.84
N GLY A 439 -10.80 -27.48 8.52
CA GLY A 439 -12.18 -27.06 8.72
C GLY A 439 -13.16 -27.95 7.98
N ASP A 440 -14.41 -27.53 7.98
CA ASP A 440 -15.56 -28.34 7.61
C ASP A 440 -16.33 -27.59 6.53
N ILE A 441 -16.60 -28.25 5.40
CA ILE A 441 -17.38 -27.65 4.29
C ILE A 441 -18.82 -28.12 4.43
N SER A 442 -19.71 -27.20 4.81
CA SER A 442 -21.13 -27.48 5.07
C SER A 442 -22.01 -27.29 3.84
N GLU A 443 -21.55 -26.53 2.84
CA GLU A 443 -22.27 -26.39 1.58
C GLU A 443 -21.30 -26.19 0.41
N PHE A 444 -21.47 -26.94 -0.68
CA PHE A 444 -20.74 -26.79 -1.93
C PHE A 444 -21.69 -27.18 -3.06
N SER A 445 -22.47 -26.23 -3.57
CA SER A 445 -23.62 -26.49 -4.44
C SER A 445 -23.80 -25.49 -5.58
N GLU A 446 -24.31 -26.00 -6.71
CA GLU A 446 -24.76 -25.20 -7.85
C GLU A 446 -26.22 -25.59 -8.17
N VAL A 447 -27.14 -24.68 -7.86
CA VAL A 447 -28.59 -24.86 -8.04
C VAL A 447 -29.03 -24.05 -9.26
N THR A 448 -29.36 -24.74 -10.35
CA THR A 448 -29.93 -24.14 -11.56
C THR A 448 -31.44 -24.38 -11.61
N ALA A 449 -32.22 -23.31 -11.57
CA ALA A 449 -33.68 -23.29 -11.61
C ALA A 449 -34.18 -22.29 -12.67
N GLY A 450 -34.34 -22.77 -13.91
CA GLY A 450 -34.74 -21.93 -15.04
C GLY A 450 -33.70 -20.86 -15.37
N ILE A 451 -34.06 -19.58 -15.27
CA ILE A 451 -33.14 -18.44 -15.48
C ILE A 451 -32.23 -18.13 -14.28
N TYR A 452 -32.43 -18.82 -13.14
CA TYR A 452 -31.71 -18.61 -11.91
C TYR A 452 -30.61 -19.66 -11.75
N ASN A 453 -29.34 -19.24 -11.65
CA ASN A 453 -28.24 -20.11 -11.24
C ASN A 453 -27.63 -19.53 -9.95
N ARG A 454 -27.67 -20.32 -8.86
CA ARG A 454 -27.06 -20.02 -7.57
C ARG A 454 -25.90 -20.96 -7.31
N ARG A 455 -24.73 -20.38 -7.09
CA ARG A 455 -23.44 -21.03 -6.87
C ARG A 455 -22.96 -20.68 -5.46
N MET A 456 -22.68 -21.65 -4.63
CA MET A 456 -22.49 -21.40 -3.20
C MET A 456 -21.47 -22.33 -2.55
N ILE A 457 -20.64 -21.75 -1.69
CA ILE A 457 -19.74 -22.45 -0.79
C ILE A 457 -19.91 -21.88 0.62
N LYS A 458 -20.09 -22.75 1.61
CA LYS A 458 -20.04 -22.41 3.04
C LYS A 458 -19.20 -23.44 3.78
N GLY A 459 -18.58 -22.98 4.85
CA GLY A 459 -17.86 -23.84 5.76
C GLY A 459 -17.30 -23.09 6.95
N GLN A 460 -16.63 -23.83 7.81
CA GLN A 460 -15.78 -23.33 8.87
C GLN A 460 -14.32 -23.54 8.49
N THR A 461 -13.46 -22.63 8.92
CA THR A 461 -11.99 -22.70 8.79
C THR A 461 -11.37 -22.35 10.12
N MET A 462 -10.35 -23.09 10.54
CA MET A 462 -9.75 -23.02 11.87
C MET A 462 -8.23 -23.13 11.78
N LEU A 463 -7.54 -22.48 12.73
CA LEU A 463 -6.10 -22.59 12.93
C LEU A 463 -5.82 -22.97 14.40
N TRP A 464 -5.23 -24.14 14.58
CA TRP A 464 -4.77 -24.65 15.88
C TRP A 464 -3.25 -24.54 15.98
N ASP A 465 -2.74 -24.24 17.18
CA ASP A 465 -1.32 -23.99 17.45
C ASP A 465 -0.80 -24.80 18.65
N LEU A 466 0.28 -25.55 18.42
CA LEU A 466 0.87 -26.48 19.38
C LEU A 466 1.41 -25.79 20.65
N LYS A 467 1.89 -24.55 20.52
CA LYS A 467 2.43 -23.77 21.66
C LYS A 467 1.31 -23.19 22.52
N ALA A 468 0.18 -22.84 21.90
CA ALA A 468 -1.04 -22.47 22.61
C ALA A 468 -1.78 -23.68 23.21
N GLY A 469 -1.69 -24.84 22.55
CA GLY A 469 -2.48 -26.04 22.86
C GLY A 469 -3.95 -25.94 22.42
N ASP A 470 -4.34 -24.86 21.75
CA ASP A 470 -5.73 -24.50 21.47
C ASP A 470 -5.87 -23.81 20.09
N PHE A 471 -7.11 -23.59 19.68
CA PHE A 471 -7.45 -22.77 18.53
C PHE A 471 -7.09 -21.31 18.76
N ILE A 472 -6.27 -20.77 17.85
CA ILE A 472 -5.87 -19.35 17.89
C ILE A 472 -6.62 -18.49 16.89
N TRP A 473 -7.37 -19.09 15.95
CA TRP A 473 -8.25 -18.41 15.00
C TRP A 473 -9.34 -19.36 14.47
N GLY A 474 -10.51 -18.80 14.16
CA GLY A 474 -11.57 -19.46 13.42
C GLY A 474 -12.42 -18.46 12.65
N LEU A 475 -13.00 -18.90 11.53
CA LEU A 475 -13.91 -18.12 10.68
C LEU A 475 -14.92 -19.05 10.03
N ASN A 476 -16.16 -18.56 9.82
CA ASN A 476 -17.21 -19.25 9.07
C ASN A 476 -17.44 -18.55 7.71
N PRO A 477 -16.53 -18.70 6.73
CA PRO A 477 -16.68 -18.06 5.43
C PRO A 477 -17.89 -18.58 4.65
N SER A 478 -18.66 -17.63 4.10
CA SER A 478 -19.75 -17.88 3.16
C SER A 478 -19.46 -17.15 1.84
N VAL A 479 -19.57 -17.85 0.73
CA VAL A 479 -19.46 -17.32 -0.63
C VAL A 479 -20.72 -17.74 -1.38
N ILE A 480 -21.61 -16.80 -1.63
CA ILE A 480 -22.81 -17.00 -2.43
C ILE A 480 -22.68 -16.16 -3.70
N ARG A 481 -23.06 -16.71 -4.84
CA ARG A 481 -23.20 -16.02 -6.12
C ARG A 481 -24.50 -16.43 -6.79
N VAL A 482 -25.32 -15.45 -7.13
CA VAL A 482 -26.40 -15.63 -8.12
C VAL A 482 -25.91 -15.05 -9.44
N SER A 483 -25.93 -15.84 -10.51
CA SER A 483 -25.52 -15.40 -11.85
C SER A 483 -26.64 -15.48 -12.87
N THR A 484 -26.89 -14.39 -13.58
CA THR A 484 -27.43 -14.41 -14.94
C THR A 484 -26.28 -14.61 -15.92
N ALA A 485 -26.47 -15.43 -16.96
CA ALA A 485 -25.37 -15.97 -17.75
C ALA A 485 -24.71 -14.94 -18.70
N ARG A 486 -23.69 -14.20 -18.23
CA ARG A 486 -22.57 -13.66 -19.02
C ARG A 486 -21.43 -13.07 -18.16
N SER A 487 -20.22 -13.04 -18.75
CA SER A 487 -18.93 -12.54 -18.22
C SER A 487 -18.41 -13.12 -16.90
N PHE A 488 -17.27 -13.81 -16.97
CA PHE A 488 -16.54 -14.42 -15.86
C PHE A 488 -15.02 -14.35 -16.16
N LEU A 489 -14.17 -14.37 -15.12
CA LEU A 489 -12.67 -14.36 -15.17
C LEU A 489 -11.94 -13.00 -15.34
N GLY A 490 -12.36 -11.95 -14.62
CA GLY A 490 -11.67 -10.64 -14.55
C GLY A 490 -10.48 -10.55 -13.55
N GLY A 491 -10.71 -9.94 -12.38
CA GLY A 491 -9.63 -9.40 -11.52
C GLY A 491 -8.88 -10.37 -10.58
N MET A 492 -9.60 -11.12 -9.72
CA MET A 492 -8.97 -11.82 -8.57
C MET A 492 -8.03 -12.98 -8.92
N PHE A 493 -8.13 -13.54 -10.14
CA PHE A 493 -7.22 -14.59 -10.59
C PHE A 493 -5.78 -14.11 -10.83
N SER A 494 -5.50 -12.80 -10.78
CA SER A 494 -4.14 -12.28 -11.00
C SER A 494 -3.10 -12.66 -9.93
N GLN A 495 -3.52 -13.21 -8.78
CA GLN A 495 -2.66 -13.40 -7.60
C GLN A 495 -2.38 -14.87 -7.22
N LEU A 496 -3.21 -15.81 -7.64
CA LEU A 496 -2.91 -17.25 -7.51
C LEU A 496 -1.93 -17.66 -8.62
N ALA A 497 -1.15 -18.73 -8.39
CA ALA A 497 -0.19 -19.20 -9.38
C ALA A 497 -0.91 -19.58 -10.69
N LYS A 498 -0.48 -19.01 -11.83
CA LYS A 498 -1.16 -19.17 -13.14
C LYS A 498 -1.48 -20.64 -13.48
N GLY A 499 -0.53 -21.55 -13.27
CA GLY A 499 -0.72 -22.98 -13.52
C GLY A 499 -1.72 -23.69 -12.59
N LEU A 500 -2.01 -23.15 -11.40
CA LEU A 500 -3.09 -23.67 -10.54
C LEU A 500 -4.46 -23.25 -11.09
N ILE A 501 -4.56 -22.02 -11.57
CA ILE A 501 -5.79 -21.45 -12.14
C ILE A 501 -6.17 -22.20 -13.41
N GLU A 502 -5.21 -22.48 -14.30
CA GLU A 502 -5.46 -23.23 -15.53
C GLU A 502 -6.00 -24.64 -15.28
N ARG A 503 -5.50 -25.32 -14.23
CA ARG A 503 -6.01 -26.65 -13.80
C ARG A 503 -7.40 -26.59 -13.19
N ILE A 504 -7.76 -25.50 -12.51
CA ILE A 504 -9.02 -25.37 -11.76
C ILE A 504 -10.12 -24.68 -12.58
N LYS A 505 -9.78 -23.91 -13.63
CA LYS A 505 -10.73 -23.09 -14.43
C LYS A 505 -11.95 -23.84 -14.97
N ASN A 506 -11.84 -25.14 -15.22
CA ASN A 506 -12.91 -25.98 -15.76
C ASN A 506 -13.71 -26.74 -14.68
N LYS A 507 -13.36 -26.61 -13.38
CA LYS A 507 -14.11 -27.24 -12.28
C LYS A 507 -15.34 -26.42 -11.88
N PRO A 508 -16.44 -27.06 -11.44
CA PRO A 508 -17.56 -26.35 -10.84
C PRO A 508 -17.10 -25.57 -9.59
N LEU A 509 -17.74 -24.44 -9.32
CA LEU A 509 -17.43 -23.53 -8.21
C LEU A 509 -15.95 -23.07 -8.08
N ALA A 510 -15.14 -23.21 -9.13
CA ALA A 510 -13.71 -22.84 -9.16
C ALA A 510 -13.40 -21.41 -8.70
N TYR A 511 -14.22 -20.44 -9.13
CA TYR A 511 -14.06 -19.03 -8.77
C TYR A 511 -14.56 -18.76 -7.34
N GLU A 512 -15.71 -19.34 -6.99
CA GLU A 512 -16.27 -19.24 -5.64
C GLU A 512 -15.30 -19.85 -4.60
N SER A 513 -14.59 -20.91 -4.99
CA SER A 513 -13.55 -21.57 -4.17
C SER A 513 -12.30 -20.70 -4.00
N SER A 514 -11.90 -19.94 -5.03
CA SER A 514 -10.78 -19.01 -4.89
C SER A 514 -11.16 -17.77 -4.06
N LEU A 515 -12.41 -17.32 -4.11
CA LEU A 515 -12.94 -16.34 -3.14
C LEU A 515 -12.90 -16.88 -1.71
N PHE A 516 -13.37 -18.11 -1.49
CA PHE A 516 -13.41 -18.74 -0.17
C PHE A 516 -12.00 -18.85 0.43
N ALA A 517 -11.05 -19.38 -0.35
CA ALA A 517 -9.66 -19.52 0.07
C ALA A 517 -8.98 -18.15 0.34
N ALA A 518 -9.25 -17.14 -0.50
CA ALA A 518 -8.74 -15.79 -0.27
C ALA A 518 -9.35 -15.16 0.99
N ARG A 519 -10.65 -15.33 1.25
CA ARG A 519 -11.33 -14.86 2.47
C ARG A 519 -10.79 -15.51 3.74
N ALA A 520 -10.51 -16.82 3.69
CA ALA A 520 -9.89 -17.53 4.81
C ALA A 520 -8.46 -17.03 5.10
N ALA A 521 -7.66 -16.74 4.05
CA ALA A 521 -6.29 -16.26 4.21
C ALA A 521 -6.19 -14.74 4.55
N GLU A 522 -7.06 -13.88 4.02
CA GLU A 522 -7.05 -12.43 4.33
C GLU A 522 -7.42 -12.16 5.79
N ALA A 523 -8.23 -13.04 6.37
CA ALA A 523 -8.70 -13.01 7.76
C ALA A 523 -7.65 -13.45 8.81
N LEU A 524 -6.49 -13.93 8.36
CA LEU A 524 -5.31 -14.17 9.17
C LEU A 524 -4.27 -13.04 8.94
N PRO A 525 -3.25 -12.90 9.81
CA PRO A 525 -2.11 -12.02 9.52
C PRO A 525 -1.37 -12.48 8.25
N ASN A 526 -0.99 -11.54 7.39
CA ASN A 526 -0.29 -11.78 6.12
C ASN A 526 1.09 -11.08 6.13
N LYS A 527 2.13 -11.76 5.66
CA LYS A 527 3.50 -11.23 5.52
C LYS A 527 3.63 -10.56 4.15
N ILE A 528 4.13 -9.33 4.12
CA ILE A 528 4.50 -8.67 2.86
C ILE A 528 5.85 -9.19 2.40
N LYS A 529 5.89 -9.73 1.18
CA LYS A 529 7.11 -10.10 0.45
C LYS A 529 7.52 -8.97 -0.47
#